data_AF-A0A9X2ZEB7-F1
#
_entry.id   AF-A0A9X2ZEB7-F1
#
_cell.length_a   1.000
_cell.length_b   1.000
_cell.length_c   1.000
_cell.angle_alpha   90.00
_cell.angle_beta   90.00
_cell.angle_gamma   90.00
#
_symmetry.space_group_name_H-M   'P 1'
#
loop_
_entity.id
_entity.type
_entity.pdbx_description
1 polymer ?
#
loop_
_entity_poly.entity_id
_entity_poly.type
_entity_poly.pdbx_seq_one_letter_code
_entity_poly.pdbx_strand_id
1 'polypeptide(L)'
;MDIDNLLQRNILGGQEYEPLFPEVSCDKTNLGNGNTFDTVRMIKQMVIKYNHQTKEVAKGLQQSSLKETCDRIYSFLYNHIQYKADGMEQMLRSPACAFKERVKGVDCKTYSIFASCLLANMGIRHYIRQIKQPSFRPDLYTHVYVVVPLNQETGDIKQGYFIIDGTTSTNREPIHIMAHDTEVNLPHFGLNAPKTNRKGIAKKTPIVAKKNTNLPVLLGIGALLGVLFLKKTN
;
A
#
# COMPACT_ATOMS: atom_id res chain seq x y z
N MET A 1 -27.49 6.07 24.15
CA MET A 1 -26.18 5.97 24.82
C MET A 1 -25.17 5.74 23.71
N ASP A 2 -24.24 6.67 23.52
CA ASP A 2 -23.25 6.55 22.46
C ASP A 2 -22.34 5.35 22.75
N ILE A 3 -22.32 4.35 21.85
CA ILE A 3 -21.54 3.11 22.04
C ILE A 3 -20.05 3.46 22.20
N ASP A 4 -19.61 4.56 21.57
CA ASP A 4 -18.24 5.06 21.69
C ASP A 4 -17.86 5.43 23.12
N ASN A 5 -18.80 5.92 23.94
CA ASN A 5 -18.52 6.25 25.34
C ASN A 5 -18.29 5.00 26.21
N LEU A 6 -18.84 3.86 25.83
CA LEU A 6 -18.59 2.58 26.51
C LEU A 6 -17.25 1.95 26.11
N LEU A 7 -16.68 2.40 24.98
CA LEU A 7 -15.43 1.90 24.42
C LEU A 7 -14.23 2.83 24.71
N GLN A 8 -14.49 4.04 25.19
CA GLN A 8 -13.48 4.98 25.67
C GLN A 8 -12.63 4.34 26.79
N ARG A 9 -11.30 4.45 26.66
CA ARG A 9 -10.34 3.93 27.62
C ARG A 9 -9.26 4.97 27.92
N ASN A 10 -8.68 4.88 29.11
CA ASN A 10 -7.52 5.70 29.46
C ASN A 10 -6.29 5.15 28.73
N ILE A 11 -5.96 5.75 27.59
CA ILE A 11 -4.74 5.43 26.85
C ILE A 11 -3.52 6.06 27.53
N LEU A 12 -2.39 5.38 27.45
CA LEU A 12 -1.09 5.90 27.88
C LEU A 12 -0.66 7.08 26.99
N GLY A 13 0.44 7.72 27.40
CA GLY A 13 1.19 8.67 26.57
C GLY A 13 1.65 8.03 25.26
N GLY A 14 2.52 8.69 24.52
CA GLY A 14 3.10 8.12 23.30
C GLY A 14 4.30 8.89 22.78
N GLN A 15 4.80 9.83 23.59
CA GLN A 15 5.86 10.76 23.25
C GLN A 15 7.15 10.03 22.90
N GLU A 16 7.37 8.83 23.45
CA GLU A 16 8.49 7.96 23.11
C GLU A 16 8.40 7.37 21.70
N TYR A 17 7.20 7.25 21.13
CA TYR A 17 6.97 6.72 19.79
C TYR A 17 6.73 7.82 18.74
N GLU A 18 6.25 9.00 19.13
CA GLU A 18 5.96 10.12 18.21
C GLU A 18 7.12 10.41 17.24
N PRO A 19 8.40 10.50 17.67
CA PRO A 19 9.53 10.76 16.78
C PRO A 19 9.86 9.61 15.82
N LEU A 20 9.30 8.42 16.05
CA LEU A 20 9.56 7.23 15.23
C LEU A 20 8.65 7.15 14.00
N PHE A 21 7.62 8.00 13.92
CA PHE A 21 6.74 8.11 12.76
C PHE A 21 7.13 9.30 11.87
N PRO A 22 6.96 9.18 10.55
CA PRO A 22 7.05 10.34 9.67
C PRO A 22 5.86 11.29 9.89
N GLU A 23 6.07 12.57 9.64
CA GLU A 23 5.00 13.56 9.64
C GLU A 23 3.99 13.28 8.52
N VAL A 24 2.69 13.44 8.82
CA VAL A 24 1.58 13.25 7.88
C VAL A 24 0.50 14.30 8.07
N SER A 25 -0.15 14.73 6.98
CA SER A 25 -1.29 15.67 7.05
C SER A 25 -2.59 14.98 7.50
N CYS A 26 -2.72 13.67 7.29
CA CYS A 26 -3.97 12.90 7.46
C CYS A 26 -5.10 13.29 6.50
N ASP A 27 -4.77 13.88 5.34
CA ASP A 27 -5.78 14.25 4.35
C ASP A 27 -6.49 13.00 3.78
N LYS A 28 -7.82 13.11 3.61
CA LYS A 28 -8.62 12.05 3.00
C LYS A 28 -8.22 11.86 1.54
N THR A 29 -7.79 10.66 1.19
CA THR A 29 -7.64 10.23 -0.21
C THR A 29 -8.75 9.26 -0.57
N ASN A 30 -9.36 9.41 -1.75
CA ASN A 30 -10.36 8.47 -2.22
C ASN A 30 -9.69 7.10 -2.53
N LEU A 31 -10.12 6.05 -1.84
CA LEU A 31 -9.65 4.68 -2.03
C LEU A 31 -10.61 3.82 -2.90
N GLY A 32 -11.65 4.44 -3.47
CA GLY A 32 -12.73 3.80 -4.24
C GLY A 32 -13.93 3.39 -3.39
N ASN A 33 -14.98 2.89 -4.03
CA ASN A 33 -16.13 2.26 -3.37
C ASN A 33 -15.81 0.76 -3.18
N GLY A 34 -15.84 0.25 -1.95
CA GLY A 34 -15.50 -1.15 -1.64
C GLY A 34 -16.65 -1.94 -1.00
N ASN A 35 -16.81 -3.22 -1.39
CA ASN A 35 -17.56 -4.23 -0.66
C ASN A 35 -16.68 -4.92 0.42
N THR A 36 -17.20 -5.92 1.13
CA THR A 36 -16.46 -6.58 2.23
C THR A 36 -15.18 -7.29 1.79
N PHE A 37 -15.14 -7.90 0.59
CA PHE A 37 -13.90 -8.49 0.05
C PHE A 37 -12.91 -7.42 -0.43
N ASP A 38 -13.40 -6.24 -0.79
CA ASP A 38 -12.56 -5.08 -1.03
C ASP A 38 -11.84 -4.62 0.24
N THR A 39 -12.41 -4.82 1.44
CA THR A 39 -11.79 -4.40 2.71
C THR A 39 -10.40 -5.02 2.91
N VAL A 40 -10.25 -6.34 2.81
CA VAL A 40 -8.92 -6.98 3.00
C VAL A 40 -7.97 -6.62 1.87
N ARG A 41 -8.46 -6.51 0.64
CA ARG A 41 -7.66 -6.01 -0.48
C ARG A 41 -7.12 -4.62 -0.20
N MET A 42 -7.94 -3.71 0.33
CA MET A 42 -7.55 -2.35 0.71
C MET A 42 -6.58 -2.36 1.90
N ILE A 43 -6.80 -3.20 2.92
CA ILE A 43 -5.84 -3.37 4.03
C ILE A 43 -4.46 -3.77 3.47
N LYS A 44 -4.40 -4.76 2.58
CA LYS A 44 -3.13 -5.17 1.94
C LYS A 44 -2.48 -4.03 1.14
N GLN A 45 -3.26 -3.27 0.38
CA GLN A 45 -2.76 -2.10 -0.34
C GLN A 45 -2.19 -1.03 0.62
N MET A 46 -2.89 -0.76 1.72
CA MET A 46 -2.44 0.17 2.76
C MET A 46 -1.14 -0.32 3.41
N VAL A 47 -1.01 -1.61 3.71
CA VAL A 47 0.21 -2.21 4.29
C VAL A 47 1.38 -2.09 3.32
N ILE A 48 1.20 -2.45 2.05
CA ILE A 48 2.25 -2.32 1.02
C ILE A 48 2.69 -0.86 0.88
N LYS A 49 1.73 0.07 0.89
CA LYS A 49 2.01 1.50 0.71
C LYS A 49 2.68 2.14 1.93
N TYR A 50 2.27 1.77 3.14
CA TYR A 50 2.61 2.53 4.35
C TYR A 50 3.43 1.76 5.41
N ASN A 51 3.85 0.51 5.16
CA ASN A 51 4.70 -0.22 6.11
C ASN A 51 5.97 0.55 6.49
N HIS A 52 6.54 1.34 5.58
CA HIS A 52 7.73 2.15 5.88
C HIS A 52 7.54 3.10 7.07
N GLN A 53 6.29 3.51 7.38
CA GLN A 53 5.98 4.41 8.50
C GLN A 53 6.20 3.77 9.87
N THR A 54 6.25 2.44 9.96
CA THR A 54 6.42 1.71 11.22
C THR A 54 7.80 1.12 11.39
N LYS A 55 8.76 1.44 10.52
CA LYS A 55 10.08 0.79 10.49
C LYS A 55 10.85 0.95 11.81
N GLU A 56 10.93 2.16 12.35
CA GLU A 56 11.67 2.42 13.59
C GLU A 56 10.90 1.92 14.83
N VAL A 57 9.57 2.02 14.81
CA VAL A 57 8.70 1.47 15.85
C VAL A 57 8.83 -0.05 15.93
N ALA A 58 8.87 -0.73 14.78
CA ALA A 58 9.02 -2.18 14.72
C ALA A 58 10.32 -2.64 15.41
N LYS A 59 11.44 -1.94 15.20
CA LYS A 59 12.70 -2.26 15.89
C LYS A 59 12.57 -2.20 17.41
N GLY A 60 11.84 -1.22 17.94
CA GLY A 60 11.63 -1.06 19.38
C GLY A 60 10.64 -2.07 19.98
N LEU A 61 9.67 -2.55 19.19
CA LEU A 61 8.66 -3.50 19.66
C LEU A 61 9.09 -4.97 19.51
N GLN A 62 10.01 -5.30 18.60
CA GLN A 62 10.45 -6.68 18.40
C GLN A 62 11.15 -7.24 19.65
N GLN A 63 10.77 -8.44 20.07
CA GLN A 63 11.30 -9.13 21.24
C GLN A 63 12.05 -10.42 20.84
N SER A 64 12.62 -11.12 21.82
CA SER A 64 13.36 -12.38 21.61
C SER A 64 12.50 -13.52 21.08
N SER A 65 11.23 -13.59 21.47
CA SER A 65 10.31 -14.63 21.02
C SER A 65 9.15 -14.07 20.20
N LEU A 66 8.56 -14.94 19.38
CA LEU A 66 7.36 -14.62 18.60
C LEU A 66 6.18 -14.21 19.50
N LYS A 67 6.00 -14.92 20.62
CA LYS A 67 4.95 -14.64 21.60
C LYS A 67 5.12 -13.25 22.21
N GLU A 68 6.30 -12.96 22.76
CA GLU A 68 6.57 -11.66 23.39
C GLU A 68 6.46 -10.51 22.38
N THR A 69 6.85 -10.74 21.13
CA THR A 69 6.68 -9.77 20.04
C THR A 69 5.20 -9.49 19.78
N CYS A 70 4.37 -10.53 19.65
CA CYS A 70 2.93 -10.37 19.46
C CYS A 70 2.26 -9.67 20.65
N ASP A 71 2.61 -10.07 21.88
CA ASP A 71 2.11 -9.46 23.11
C ASP A 71 2.53 -7.98 23.22
N ARG A 72 3.77 -7.65 22.84
CA ARG A 72 4.28 -6.28 22.82
C ARG A 72 3.57 -5.42 21.78
N ILE A 73 3.32 -5.94 20.57
CA ILE A 73 2.55 -5.23 19.53
C ILE A 73 1.12 -5.00 20.00
N TYR A 74 0.45 -6.03 20.53
CA TYR A 74 -0.90 -5.89 21.08
C TYR A 74 -0.93 -4.83 22.18
N SER A 75 0.00 -4.90 23.15
CA SER A 75 0.07 -3.95 24.25
C SER A 75 0.30 -2.52 23.76
N PHE A 76 1.18 -2.32 22.77
CA PHE A 76 1.39 -1.01 22.15
C PHE A 76 0.08 -0.48 21.52
N LEU A 77 -0.58 -1.28 20.68
CA LEU A 77 -1.81 -0.86 20.01
C LEU A 77 -2.94 -0.58 21.00
N TYR A 78 -3.15 -1.49 21.96
CA TYR A 78 -4.23 -1.38 22.93
C TYR A 78 -4.03 -0.19 23.87
N ASN A 79 -2.83 -0.03 24.43
CA ASN A 79 -2.58 0.97 25.46
C ASN A 79 -2.37 2.38 24.91
N HIS A 80 -1.94 2.55 23.66
CA HIS A 80 -1.56 3.88 23.15
C HIS A 80 -2.57 4.49 22.15
N ILE A 81 -3.55 3.71 21.68
CA ILE A 81 -4.51 4.12 20.66
C ILE A 81 -5.93 3.85 21.17
N GLN A 82 -6.84 4.80 20.98
CA GLN A 82 -8.25 4.66 21.33
C GLN A 82 -8.97 3.81 20.27
N TYR A 83 -9.90 2.95 20.68
CA TYR A 83 -10.81 2.31 19.73
C TYR A 83 -12.01 3.20 19.47
N LYS A 84 -12.39 3.32 18.19
CA LYS A 84 -13.61 3.99 17.74
C LYS A 84 -14.19 3.20 16.58
N ALA A 85 -15.42 2.72 16.74
CA ALA A 85 -16.09 2.00 15.67
C ALA A 85 -16.38 2.94 14.49
N ASP A 86 -16.36 2.42 13.26
CA ASP A 86 -16.72 3.25 12.12
C ASP A 86 -18.20 3.64 12.14
N GLY A 87 -18.46 4.87 11.68
CA GLY A 87 -19.81 5.33 11.33
C GLY A 87 -20.16 5.01 9.88
N MET A 88 -20.87 5.93 9.21
CA MET A 88 -21.20 5.77 7.78
C MET A 88 -19.97 5.81 6.86
N GLU A 89 -18.97 6.62 7.21
CA GLU A 89 -17.69 6.66 6.49
C GLU A 89 -16.69 5.69 7.12
N GLN A 90 -16.17 4.76 6.31
CA GLN A 90 -15.12 3.82 6.72
C GLN A 90 -13.76 4.48 6.47
N MET A 91 -12.94 4.67 7.52
CA MET A 91 -11.67 5.40 7.40
C MET A 91 -10.46 4.48 7.64
N LEU A 92 -9.85 4.01 6.55
CA LEU A 92 -8.57 3.31 6.61
C LEU A 92 -7.42 4.31 6.78
N ARG A 93 -6.79 4.31 7.95
CA ARG A 93 -5.65 5.20 8.24
C ARG A 93 -4.32 4.48 8.03
N SER A 94 -3.31 5.22 7.58
CA SER A 94 -1.93 4.76 7.66
C SER A 94 -1.44 4.75 9.12
N PRO A 95 -0.38 3.98 9.47
CA PRO A 95 0.10 3.92 10.85
C PRO A 95 0.47 5.28 11.46
N ALA A 96 1.17 6.15 10.72
CA ALA A 96 1.52 7.48 11.21
C ALA A 96 0.27 8.34 11.45
N CYS A 97 -0.75 8.23 10.60
CA CYS A 97 -1.99 8.96 10.80
C CYS A 97 -2.80 8.41 11.97
N ALA A 98 -2.87 7.08 12.11
CA ALA A 98 -3.50 6.42 13.24
C ALA A 98 -2.86 6.83 14.57
N PHE A 99 -1.53 6.93 14.62
CA PHE A 99 -0.83 7.37 15.82
C PHE A 99 -1.01 8.87 16.10
N LYS A 100 -0.97 9.72 15.06
CA LYS A 100 -1.29 11.16 15.17
C LYS A 100 -2.70 11.40 15.70
N GLU A 101 -3.67 10.59 15.27
CA GLU A 101 -5.07 10.67 15.72
C GLU A 101 -5.40 9.74 16.91
N ARG A 102 -4.39 9.19 17.59
CA ARG A 102 -4.57 8.10 18.57
C ARG A 102 -5.60 8.39 19.66
N VAL A 103 -5.77 9.65 20.06
CA VAL A 103 -6.75 10.08 21.07
C VAL A 103 -8.18 10.09 20.51
N LYS A 104 -8.38 10.45 19.23
CA LYS A 104 -9.69 10.45 18.58
C LYS A 104 -10.21 9.01 18.35
N GLY A 105 -9.27 8.09 18.20
CA GLY A 105 -9.51 6.66 18.04
C GLY A 105 -9.64 6.22 16.58
N VAL A 106 -9.46 4.91 16.41
CA VAL A 106 -9.42 4.25 15.10
C VAL A 106 -10.23 2.94 15.11
N ASP A 107 -10.57 2.45 13.92
CA ASP A 107 -11.39 1.27 13.71
C ASP A 107 -10.57 -0.03 13.63
N CYS A 108 -11.25 -1.18 13.61
CA CYS A 108 -10.63 -2.50 13.56
C CYS A 108 -9.73 -2.70 12.32
N LYS A 109 -10.07 -2.08 11.19
CA LYS A 109 -9.29 -2.17 9.95
C LYS A 109 -8.00 -1.40 10.08
N THR A 110 -8.03 -0.20 10.67
CA THR A 110 -6.83 0.58 10.96
C THR A 110 -5.91 -0.14 11.95
N TYR A 111 -6.45 -0.75 13.02
CA TYR A 111 -5.66 -1.60 13.92
C TYR A 111 -4.96 -2.73 13.16
N SER A 112 -5.68 -3.39 12.25
CA SER A 112 -5.14 -4.47 11.43
C SER A 112 -4.04 -4.00 10.48
N ILE A 113 -4.21 -2.84 9.83
CA ILE A 113 -3.18 -2.21 8.99
C ILE A 113 -1.93 -1.92 9.82
N PHE A 114 -2.08 -1.37 11.02
CA PHE A 114 -0.96 -1.00 11.88
C PHE A 114 -0.19 -2.23 12.33
N ALA A 115 -0.87 -3.23 12.90
CA ALA A 115 -0.26 -4.50 13.30
C ALA A 115 0.47 -5.17 12.13
N SER A 116 -0.18 -5.22 10.97
CA SER A 116 0.38 -5.83 9.77
C SER A 116 1.62 -5.08 9.25
N CYS A 117 1.63 -3.74 9.30
CA CYS A 117 2.82 -2.94 8.96
C CYS A 117 4.00 -3.26 9.90
N LEU A 118 3.76 -3.38 11.21
CA LEU A 118 4.79 -3.72 12.20
C LEU A 118 5.38 -5.11 11.91
N LEU A 119 4.53 -6.12 11.77
CA LEU A 119 4.95 -7.50 11.50
C LEU A 119 5.68 -7.64 10.15
N ALA A 120 5.23 -6.92 9.13
CA ALA A 120 5.87 -6.91 7.82
C ALA A 120 7.30 -6.35 7.88
N ASN A 121 7.56 -5.32 8.70
CA ASN A 121 8.91 -4.80 8.91
C ASN A 121 9.82 -5.78 9.68
N MET A 122 9.24 -6.65 10.52
CA MET A 122 9.95 -7.68 11.27
C MET A 122 10.16 -8.97 10.48
N GLY A 123 9.62 -9.06 9.26
CA GLY A 123 9.65 -10.29 8.45
C GLY A 123 8.80 -11.43 9.02
N ILE A 124 7.81 -11.12 9.85
CA ILE A 124 6.94 -12.11 10.49
C ILE A 124 5.73 -12.38 9.58
N ARG A 125 5.55 -13.65 9.19
CA ARG A 125 4.40 -14.14 8.43
C ARG A 125 3.14 -14.00 9.28
N HIS A 126 2.09 -13.47 8.66
CA HIS A 126 0.82 -13.20 9.33
C HIS A 126 -0.34 -13.12 8.32
N TYR A 127 -1.56 -13.21 8.85
CA TYR A 127 -2.80 -13.18 8.08
C TYR A 127 -3.72 -12.10 8.62
N ILE A 128 -4.49 -11.47 7.73
CA ILE A 128 -5.68 -10.71 8.12
C ILE A 128 -6.83 -11.71 8.23
N ARG A 129 -7.42 -11.82 9.42
CA ARG A 129 -8.60 -12.64 9.68
C ARG A 129 -9.84 -11.75 9.71
N GLN A 130 -10.82 -12.07 8.87
CA GLN A 130 -12.16 -11.50 8.95
C GLN A 130 -13.12 -12.51 9.56
N ILE A 131 -14.02 -12.05 10.43
CA ILE A 131 -15.01 -12.92 11.08
C ILE A 131 -16.44 -12.42 10.90
N LYS A 132 -17.38 -13.37 10.89
CA LYS A 132 -18.81 -13.10 11.07
C LYS A 132 -19.18 -13.35 12.53
N GLN A 133 -19.70 -12.33 13.21
CA GLN A 133 -20.10 -12.44 14.61
C GLN A 133 -21.56 -12.89 14.72
N PRO A 134 -21.89 -13.81 15.64
CA PRO A 134 -23.25 -14.36 15.75
C PRO A 134 -24.31 -13.30 16.08
N SER A 135 -23.96 -12.29 16.89
CA SER A 135 -24.91 -11.33 17.45
C SER A 135 -24.95 -9.98 16.71
N PHE A 136 -24.10 -9.78 15.71
CA PHE A 136 -23.99 -8.50 14.99
C PHE A 136 -23.82 -8.77 13.50
N ARG A 137 -24.87 -8.48 12.71
CA ARG A 137 -24.92 -8.70 11.25
C ARG A 137 -24.27 -10.04 10.83
N PRO A 138 -24.81 -11.19 11.29
CA PRO A 138 -24.18 -12.50 11.12
C PRO A 138 -24.05 -12.95 9.66
N ASP A 139 -24.74 -12.26 8.74
CA ASP A 139 -24.63 -12.43 7.29
C ASP A 139 -23.34 -11.81 6.71
N LEU A 140 -22.73 -10.84 7.39
CA LEU A 140 -21.58 -10.06 6.93
C LEU A 140 -20.32 -10.33 7.76
N TYR A 141 -19.15 -10.07 7.19
CA TYR A 141 -17.93 -9.94 8.01
C TYR A 141 -17.96 -8.58 8.70
N THR A 142 -17.93 -8.61 10.03
CA THR A 142 -18.12 -7.42 10.88
C THR A 142 -16.89 -7.00 11.65
N HIS A 143 -15.89 -7.89 11.74
CA HIS A 143 -14.68 -7.61 12.48
C HIS A 143 -13.45 -8.19 11.76
N VAL A 144 -12.32 -7.51 11.93
CA VAL A 144 -11.04 -7.86 11.32
C VAL A 144 -9.90 -7.60 12.28
N TYR A 145 -8.95 -8.53 12.31
CA TYR A 145 -7.74 -8.48 13.14
C TYR A 145 -6.62 -9.31 12.51
N VAL A 146 -5.45 -9.36 13.16
CA VAL A 146 -4.29 -10.10 12.67
C VAL A 146 -4.13 -11.41 13.44
N VAL A 147 -3.81 -12.49 12.71
CA VAL A 147 -3.35 -13.75 13.29
C VAL A 147 -1.94 -14.09 12.80
N VAL A 148 -1.12 -14.64 13.68
CA VAL A 148 0.30 -14.93 13.46
C VAL A 148 0.53 -16.42 13.71
N PRO A 149 0.80 -17.26 12.68
CA PRO A 149 1.00 -18.70 12.87
C PRO A 149 2.20 -18.98 13.76
N LEU A 150 2.10 -20.02 14.61
CA LEU A 150 3.24 -20.43 15.45
C LEU A 150 4.41 -20.94 14.61
N ASN A 151 4.10 -21.69 13.54
CA ASN A 151 5.08 -22.15 12.58
C ASN A 151 5.24 -21.11 11.45
N GLN A 152 6.30 -20.31 11.53
CA GLN A 152 6.60 -19.25 10.56
C GLN A 152 7.13 -19.77 9.22
N GLU A 153 7.64 -21.01 9.18
CA GLU A 153 8.13 -21.63 7.96
C GLU A 153 6.98 -22.11 7.08
N THR A 154 6.05 -22.88 7.67
CA THR A 154 4.89 -23.43 6.97
C THR A 154 3.74 -22.42 6.84
N GLY A 155 3.58 -21.53 7.83
CA GLY A 155 2.45 -20.63 7.92
C GLY A 155 1.13 -21.33 8.29
N ASP A 156 1.17 -22.61 8.65
CA ASP A 156 -0.04 -23.39 8.93
C ASP A 156 -0.65 -23.02 10.28
N ILE A 157 -1.68 -22.18 10.23
CA ILE A 157 -2.47 -21.75 11.39
C ILE A 157 -3.14 -22.91 12.14
N LYS A 158 -3.29 -24.11 11.54
CA LYS A 158 -3.84 -25.28 12.24
C LYS A 158 -2.88 -25.80 13.31
N GLN A 159 -1.59 -25.49 13.20
CA GLN A 159 -0.57 -25.80 14.22
C GLN A 159 -0.61 -24.82 15.40
N GLY A 160 -1.54 -23.86 15.37
CA GLY A 160 -1.71 -22.81 16.37
C GLY A 160 -1.28 -21.44 15.84
N TYR A 161 -1.75 -20.39 16.51
CA TYR A 161 -1.48 -19.01 16.15
C TYR A 161 -1.59 -18.08 17.38
N PHE A 162 -0.92 -16.94 17.32
CA PHE A 162 -1.19 -15.78 18.16
C PHE A 162 -2.17 -14.84 17.47
N ILE A 163 -2.83 -14.01 18.27
CA ILE A 163 -3.80 -13.00 17.82
C ILE A 163 -3.22 -11.63 18.15
N ILE A 164 -3.50 -10.64 17.33
CA ILE A 164 -3.26 -9.23 17.64
C ILE A 164 -4.54 -8.47 17.28
N ASP A 165 -5.33 -8.18 18.31
CA ASP A 165 -6.57 -7.41 18.21
C ASP A 165 -6.60 -6.27 19.24
N GLY A 166 -6.19 -5.07 18.83
CA GLY A 166 -6.16 -3.87 19.68
C GLY A 166 -7.54 -3.27 20.03
N THR A 167 -8.63 -3.86 19.54
CA THR A 167 -9.99 -3.34 19.77
C THR A 167 -10.54 -3.68 21.15
N THR A 168 -10.03 -4.74 21.81
CA THR A 168 -10.53 -5.21 23.11
C THR A 168 -9.45 -5.34 24.18
N SER A 169 -9.84 -5.28 25.45
CA SER A 169 -8.95 -5.37 26.63
C SER A 169 -8.34 -6.75 26.86
N THR A 170 -8.69 -7.73 26.04
CA THR A 170 -8.19 -9.09 26.17
C THR A 170 -7.87 -9.60 24.80
N ASN A 171 -6.59 -9.86 24.54
CA ASN A 171 -6.11 -10.36 23.26
C ASN A 171 -6.48 -11.85 23.09
N ARG A 172 -7.75 -12.12 22.78
CA ARG A 172 -8.31 -13.46 22.58
C ARG A 172 -9.15 -13.50 21.32
N GLU A 173 -9.36 -14.70 20.80
CA GLU A 173 -10.19 -14.90 19.60
C GLU A 173 -11.62 -14.43 19.90
N PRO A 174 -12.16 -13.49 19.12
CA PRO A 174 -13.56 -13.10 19.25
C PRO A 174 -14.47 -14.26 18.81
N ILE A 175 -15.61 -14.40 19.48
CA ILE A 175 -16.62 -15.42 19.12
C ILE A 175 -17.11 -15.15 17.70
N HIS A 176 -17.10 -16.20 16.86
CA HIS A 176 -17.49 -16.11 15.47
C HIS A 176 -18.14 -17.40 14.98
N ILE A 177 -18.95 -17.28 13.92
CA ILE A 177 -19.58 -18.42 13.23
C ILE A 177 -18.85 -18.78 11.94
N MET A 178 -17.99 -17.87 11.45
CA MET A 178 -17.20 -18.05 10.24
C MET A 178 -15.97 -17.14 10.31
N ALA A 179 -14.83 -17.66 9.85
CA ALA A 179 -13.59 -16.92 9.69
C ALA A 179 -13.05 -17.10 8.28
N HIS A 180 -12.39 -16.06 7.76
CA HIS A 180 -11.65 -16.12 6.50
C HIS A 180 -10.30 -15.43 6.66
N ASP A 181 -9.24 -16.17 6.32
CA ASP A 181 -7.86 -15.74 6.51
C ASP A 181 -7.22 -15.40 5.17
N THR A 182 -6.57 -14.25 5.11
CA THR A 182 -5.82 -13.82 3.93
C THR A 182 -4.40 -13.47 4.33
N GLU A 183 -3.44 -14.17 3.75
CA GLU A 183 -2.02 -13.89 3.99
C GLU A 183 -1.62 -12.51 3.46
N VAL A 184 -0.80 -11.80 4.24
CA VAL A 184 -0.19 -10.54 3.82
C VAL A 184 1.25 -10.79 3.41
N ASN A 185 1.46 -10.89 2.10
CA ASN A 185 2.78 -10.97 1.50
C ASN A 185 3.13 -9.63 0.86
N LEU A 186 4.27 -9.05 1.24
CA LEU A 186 4.83 -7.92 0.51
C LEU A 186 5.21 -8.39 -0.91
N PRO A 187 5.05 -7.54 -1.93
CA PRO A 187 5.44 -7.89 -3.29
C PRO A 187 6.96 -8.12 -3.35
N HIS A 188 7.35 -9.25 -3.94
CA HIS A 188 8.75 -9.55 -4.24
C HIS A 188 9.01 -9.23 -5.71
N PHE A 189 10.06 -8.47 -6.00
CA PHE A 189 10.45 -8.11 -7.36
C PHE A 189 11.75 -8.84 -7.74
N GLY A 190 11.71 -9.64 -8.80
CA GLY A 190 12.91 -10.24 -9.38
C GLY A 190 13.69 -9.20 -10.19
N LEU A 191 14.88 -8.84 -9.72
CA LEU A 191 15.72 -7.84 -10.38
C LEU A 191 16.69 -8.51 -11.36
N ASN A 192 16.18 -8.99 -12.51
CA ASN A 192 17.01 -9.55 -13.59
C ASN A 192 16.96 -8.70 -14.88
N ALA A 193 16.59 -7.42 -14.77
CA ALA A 193 16.63 -6.55 -15.94
C ALA A 193 18.10 -6.30 -16.34
N PRO A 194 18.53 -6.69 -17.56
CA PRO A 194 19.87 -6.39 -18.01
C PRO A 194 20.08 -4.87 -18.06
N LYS A 195 21.29 -4.41 -17.72
CA LYS A 195 21.66 -3.00 -17.91
C LYS A 195 21.53 -2.66 -19.38
N THR A 196 20.42 -2.04 -19.78
CA THR A 196 20.34 -1.39 -21.08
C THR A 196 21.21 -0.16 -21.00
N ASN A 197 22.30 -0.12 -21.76
CA ASN A 197 22.94 1.13 -22.11
C ASN A 197 21.92 1.92 -22.91
N ARG A 198 21.09 2.72 -22.23
CA ARG A 198 20.28 3.76 -22.85
C ARG A 198 21.24 4.79 -23.43
N LYS A 199 21.83 4.50 -24.59
CA LYS A 199 22.24 5.55 -25.52
C LYS A 199 20.96 6.33 -25.78
N GLY A 200 20.93 7.58 -25.31
CA GLY A 200 19.76 8.44 -25.39
C GLY A 200 19.14 8.33 -26.78
N ILE A 201 17.86 8.04 -26.84
CA ILE A 201 17.10 8.28 -28.05
C ILE A 201 17.24 9.78 -28.29
N ALA A 202 18.06 10.15 -29.27
CA ALA A 202 18.17 11.52 -29.71
C ALA A 202 16.74 12.03 -29.94
N LYS A 203 16.36 13.09 -29.23
CA LYS A 203 15.12 13.82 -29.54
C LYS A 203 15.17 14.12 -31.03
N LYS A 204 14.26 13.54 -31.82
CA LYS A 204 14.06 14.01 -33.19
C LYS A 204 13.73 15.50 -33.09
N THR A 205 14.66 16.33 -33.53
CA THR A 205 14.45 17.77 -33.72
C THR A 205 13.19 17.94 -34.56
N PRO A 206 12.26 18.86 -34.22
CA PRO A 206 11.12 19.11 -35.08
C PRO A 206 11.64 19.56 -36.45
N ILE A 207 11.24 18.84 -37.50
CA ILE A 207 11.53 19.23 -38.88
C ILE A 207 10.71 20.51 -39.12
N VAL A 208 11.36 21.66 -39.06
CA VAL A 208 10.81 22.90 -39.61
C VAL A 208 10.81 22.73 -41.12
N ALA A 209 9.62 22.63 -41.72
CA ALA A 209 9.46 22.60 -43.17
C ALA A 209 10.09 23.86 -43.77
N LYS A 210 11.17 23.71 -44.54
CA LYS A 210 11.74 24.80 -45.34
C LYS A 210 10.76 25.17 -46.44
N LYS A 211 10.41 26.45 -46.51
CA LYS A 211 9.57 27.04 -47.56
C LYS A 211 10.24 26.83 -48.92
N ASN A 212 9.53 26.16 -49.83
CA ASN A 212 9.99 25.82 -51.17
C ASN A 212 10.12 27.10 -52.02
N THR A 213 11.30 27.33 -52.60
CA THR A 213 11.49 28.33 -53.67
C THR A 213 12.00 27.59 -54.89
N ASN A 214 11.08 27.26 -55.80
CA ASN A 214 11.42 26.66 -57.08
C ASN A 214 11.81 27.78 -58.07
N LEU A 215 13.06 27.79 -58.52
CA LEU A 215 13.48 28.43 -59.75
C LEU A 215 14.19 27.36 -60.61
N PRO A 216 13.76 27.11 -61.87
CA PRO A 216 14.25 25.97 -62.63
C PRO A 216 15.62 26.27 -63.26
N VAL A 217 16.55 25.32 -63.15
CA VAL A 217 17.83 25.30 -63.87
C VAL A 217 17.69 24.36 -65.07
N LEU A 218 17.91 24.88 -66.28
CA LEU A 218 17.87 24.14 -67.53
C LEU A 218 19.02 23.12 -67.62
N LEU A 219 18.68 21.89 -68.00
CA LEU A 219 19.58 20.80 -68.35
C LEU A 219 20.18 21.02 -69.75
N GLY A 220 21.51 21.07 -69.84
CA GLY A 220 22.24 20.95 -71.11
C GLY A 220 22.66 19.50 -71.35
N ILE A 221 22.04 18.83 -72.31
CA ILE A 221 22.51 17.56 -72.88
C ILE A 221 23.22 17.88 -74.19
N GLY A 222 24.50 17.49 -74.28
CA GLY A 222 25.26 17.53 -75.53
C GLY A 222 24.81 16.44 -76.49
N ALA A 223 24.80 16.78 -77.78
CA ALA A 223 24.77 15.80 -78.86
C ALA A 223 25.64 16.28 -80.03
N LEU A 224 26.38 15.31 -80.56
CA LEU A 224 27.37 15.32 -81.61
C LEU A 224 26.85 15.75 -83.00
N LEU A 225 27.74 16.43 -83.73
CA LEU A 225 28.10 16.27 -85.17
C LEU A 225 27.05 16.39 -86.30
N GLY A 226 27.42 17.20 -87.31
CA GLY A 226 26.92 17.12 -88.69
C GLY A 226 26.51 18.49 -89.26
N VAL A 227 27.40 19.33 -89.80
CA VAL A 227 27.95 19.33 -91.17
C VAL A 227 26.99 19.89 -92.25
N LEU A 228 27.51 20.91 -92.97
CA LEU A 228 27.12 21.44 -94.31
C LEU A 228 25.71 22.06 -94.45
N PHE A 229 25.45 23.18 -95.13
CA PHE A 229 26.18 24.33 -95.71
C PHE A 229 25.11 25.11 -96.52
N LEU A 230 25.25 26.45 -96.65
CA LEU A 230 24.76 27.30 -97.79
C LEU A 230 23.23 27.39 -98.03
N LYS A 231 22.60 28.51 -98.41
CA LYS A 231 23.00 29.85 -98.85
C LYS A 231 21.71 30.71 -98.92
N LYS A 232 21.77 31.94 -98.37
CA LYS A 232 21.35 33.24 -98.95
C LYS A 232 20.24 33.22 -100.00
N THR A 233 19.20 34.03 -99.81
CA THR A 233 19.07 35.41 -100.33
C THR A 233 17.77 36.07 -99.87
N ASN A 234 17.85 37.40 -99.75
CA ASN A 234 16.81 38.44 -99.75
C ASN A 234 15.35 38.02 -99.92
#